data_AF-A0A5P9PXY2-F1
#
_entry.id   AF-A0A5P9PXY2-F1
#
_cell.length_a   1.000
_cell.length_b   1.000
_cell.length_c   1.000
_cell.angle_alpha   90.00
_cell.angle_beta   90.00
_cell.angle_gamma   90.00
#
_symmetry.space_group_name_H-M   'P 1'
#
loop_
_entity.id
_entity.type
_entity.pdbx_description
1 polymer ?
#
loop_
_entity_poly.entity_id
_entity_poly.type
_entity_poly.pdbx_seq_one_letter_code
_entity_poly.pdbx_strand_id
1 'polypeptide(L)'
;MISIEAGTTADSATELLVLLDRLRAQTGREDVPKREVLDGNLALLAEDMRALQRGLPDTVHPELTVSRWSKVQSLLGGRARFAPLVSAISSRIEHLFR
;
A
#
# COMPACT_ATOMS: atom_id res chain seq x y z
N MET A 1 26.44 0.60 -16.53
CA MET A 1 26.11 0.53 -15.09
C MET A 1 24.65 0.91 -14.98
N ILE A 2 23.75 -0.08 -15.07
CA ILE A 2 22.32 0.19 -15.16
C ILE A 2 21.70 -0.07 -13.79
N SER A 3 21.38 1.00 -13.06
CA SER A 3 20.72 0.98 -11.76
C SER A 3 19.22 0.61 -11.88
N ILE A 4 18.89 -0.39 -12.69
CA ILE A 4 17.49 -0.75 -13.04
C ILE A 4 16.71 -1.15 -11.79
N GLU A 5 17.35 -1.80 -10.82
CA GLU A 5 16.65 -2.31 -9.63
C GLU A 5 16.17 -1.17 -8.72
N ALA A 6 17.01 -0.16 -8.46
CA ALA A 6 16.62 0.98 -7.64
C ALA A 6 15.57 1.88 -8.32
N GLY A 7 15.68 2.08 -9.65
CA GLY A 7 14.67 2.82 -10.42
C GLY A 7 13.31 2.13 -10.40
N THR A 8 13.30 0.82 -10.64
CA THR A 8 12.07 0.00 -10.66
C THR A 8 11.38 -0.03 -9.29
N THR A 9 12.13 -0.12 -8.19
CA THR A 9 11.55 -0.11 -6.84
C THR A 9 10.96 1.26 -6.48
N ALA A 10 11.66 2.36 -6.79
CA ALA A 10 11.17 3.70 -6.51
C ALA A 10 9.92 4.05 -7.34
N ASP A 11 9.89 3.64 -8.61
CA ASP A 11 8.72 3.80 -9.48
C ASP A 11 7.53 2.98 -8.98
N SER A 12 7.75 1.71 -8.64
CA SER A 12 6.72 0.83 -8.07
C SER A 12 6.16 1.36 -6.74
N ALA A 13 7.03 1.90 -5.87
CA ALA A 13 6.62 2.53 -4.62
C ALA A 13 5.80 3.82 -4.87
N THR A 14 6.16 4.60 -5.89
CA THR A 14 5.42 5.80 -6.30
C THR A 14 4.02 5.44 -6.81
N GLU A 15 3.90 4.43 -7.66
CA GLU A 15 2.60 3.94 -8.13
C GLU A 15 1.73 3.45 -6.96
N LEU A 16 2.34 2.73 -6.02
CA LEU A 16 1.63 2.19 -4.87
C LEU A 16 1.13 3.31 -3.93
N LEU A 17 1.92 4.38 -3.74
CA LEU A 17 1.47 5.57 -3.01
C LEU A 17 0.22 6.20 -3.63
N VAL A 18 0.19 6.34 -4.96
CA VAL A 18 -0.99 6.88 -5.66
C VAL A 18 -2.22 6.01 -5.44
N LEU A 19 -2.07 4.68 -5.45
CA LEU A 19 -3.16 3.75 -5.19
C LEU A 19 -3.64 3.82 -3.73
N LEU A 20 -2.72 3.92 -2.77
CA LEU A 20 -3.04 4.07 -1.35
C LEU A 20 -3.79 5.38 -1.07
N ASP A 21 -3.38 6.49 -1.70
CA ASP A 21 -4.07 7.79 -1.57
C ASP A 21 -5.48 7.74 -2.17
N ARG A 22 -5.65 7.09 -3.32
CA ARG A 22 -6.98 6.87 -3.91
C ARG A 22 -7.88 6.03 -2.99
N LEU A 23 -7.32 4.97 -2.40
CA LEU A 23 -8.06 4.12 -1.46
C LEU A 23 -8.47 4.93 -0.23
N ARG A 24 -7.56 5.73 0.35
CA ARG A 24 -7.84 6.63 1.47
C ARG A 24 -8.92 7.66 1.15
N ALA A 25 -8.89 8.24 -0.04
CA ALA A 25 -9.92 9.17 -0.49
C ALA A 25 -11.29 8.49 -0.65
N GLN A 26 -11.32 7.26 -1.17
CA GLN A 26 -12.55 6.49 -1.34
C GLN A 26 -13.13 6.05 0.00
N THR A 27 -12.32 5.52 0.92
CA THR A 27 -12.76 5.16 2.27
C THR A 27 -13.15 6.40 3.08
N GLY A 28 -12.52 7.55 2.79
CA GLY A 28 -12.86 8.89 3.27
C GLY A 28 -14.32 9.28 3.13
N ARG A 29 -14.95 8.85 2.03
CA ARG A 29 -16.32 9.20 1.64
C ARG A 29 -17.35 8.17 2.09
N GLU A 30 -16.91 7.13 2.80
CA GLU A 30 -17.73 5.98 3.15
C GLU A 30 -17.71 5.67 4.65
N ASP A 31 -18.80 5.08 5.10
CA ASP A 31 -18.87 4.51 6.44
C ASP A 31 -18.14 3.14 6.47
N VAL A 32 -16.87 3.19 6.87
CA VAL A 32 -16.01 2.02 7.02
C VAL A 32 -15.85 1.69 8.52
N PRO A 33 -16.18 0.46 8.95
CA PRO A 33 -15.97 0.01 10.32
C PRO A 33 -14.51 0.16 10.75
N LYS A 34 -14.29 0.59 12.00
CA LYS A 34 -12.95 0.76 12.58
C LYS A 34 -12.06 1.68 11.73
N ARG A 35 -12.63 2.80 11.28
CA ARG A 35 -11.97 3.77 10.39
C ARG A 35 -10.58 4.20 10.88
N GLU A 36 -10.41 4.43 12.18
CA GLU A 36 -9.11 4.78 12.76
C GLU A 36 -8.05 3.70 12.53
N VAL A 37 -8.42 2.41 12.67
CA VAL A 37 -7.52 1.28 12.43
C VAL A 37 -7.18 1.16 10.95
N LEU A 38 -8.16 1.38 10.06
CA LEU A 38 -7.93 1.40 8.62
C LEU A 38 -6.95 2.53 8.24
N ASP A 39 -7.24 3.76 8.68
CA ASP A 39 -6.45 4.94 8.36
C ASP A 39 -5.02 4.84 8.93
N GLY A 40 -4.86 4.23 10.10
CA GLY A 40 -3.55 3.93 10.69
C GLY A 40 -2.75 2.93 9.86
N ASN A 41 -3.35 1.82 9.41
CA ASN A 41 -2.65 0.86 8.56
C ASN A 41 -2.30 1.46 7.18
N LEU A 42 -3.20 2.25 6.59
CA LEU A 42 -2.92 2.96 5.32
C LEU A 42 -1.79 3.99 5.47
N ALA A 43 -1.73 4.70 6.60
CA ALA A 43 -0.64 5.64 6.88
C ALA A 43 0.72 4.94 6.98
N LEU A 44 0.79 3.83 7.73
CA LEU A 44 2.02 3.05 7.87
C LEU A 44 2.47 2.44 6.53
N LEU A 45 1.55 1.92 5.72
CA LEU A 45 1.88 1.45 4.37
C LEU A 45 2.43 2.58 3.50
N ALA A 46 1.86 3.78 3.58
CA ALA A 46 2.37 4.93 2.85
C ALA A 46 3.76 5.37 3.34
N GLU A 47 4.05 5.23 4.64
CA GLU A 47 5.39 5.47 5.17
C GLU A 47 6.42 4.48 4.63
N ASP A 48 6.08 3.18 4.61
CA ASP A 48 6.93 2.13 4.00
C ASP A 48 7.23 2.48 2.53
N MET A 49 6.21 2.87 1.75
CA MET A 49 6.41 3.20 0.33
C MET A 49 7.22 4.47 0.12
N ARG A 50 7.05 5.50 0.97
CA ARG A 50 7.90 6.70 0.91
C ARG A 50 9.35 6.37 1.24
N ALA A 51 9.60 5.42 2.13
CA ALA A 51 10.95 4.97 2.42
C ALA A 51 11.58 4.27 1.21
N LEU A 52 10.85 3.35 0.55
CA LEU A 52 11.29 2.74 -0.71
C LEU A 52 11.54 3.77 -1.81
N GLN A 53 10.64 4.74 -1.98
CA GLN A 53 10.78 5.83 -2.95
C GLN A 53 12.04 6.68 -2.72
N ARG A 54 12.44 6.88 -1.46
CA ARG A 54 13.67 7.61 -1.08
C ARG A 54 14.94 6.76 -1.16
N GLY A 55 14.83 5.48 -1.55
CA GLY A 55 15.96 4.56 -1.57
C GLY A 55 16.42 4.14 -0.17
N LEU A 56 15.50 4.01 0.79
CA LEU A 56 15.76 3.55 2.15
C LEU A 56 15.13 2.17 2.42
N PRO A 57 15.49 1.12 1.65
CA PRO A 57 14.84 -0.20 1.74
C PRO A 57 15.05 -0.88 3.10
N ASP A 58 16.17 -0.62 3.78
CA ASP A 58 16.50 -1.23 5.08
C ASP A 58 15.54 -0.82 6.22
N THR A 59 14.75 0.23 6.00
CA THR A 59 13.74 0.71 6.96
C THR A 59 12.37 0.05 6.77
N VAL A 60 12.21 -0.72 5.70
CA VAL A 60 10.96 -1.38 5.33
C VAL A 60 11.05 -2.86 5.66
N HIS A 61 10.06 -3.37 6.39
CA HIS A 61 9.95 -4.78 6.72
C HIS A 61 8.84 -5.42 5.87
N PRO A 62 9.17 -6.20 4.82
CA PRO A 62 8.19 -6.76 3.90
C PRO A 62 7.06 -7.52 4.60
N GLU A 63 7.38 -8.30 5.64
CA GLU A 63 6.39 -9.05 6.43
C GLU A 63 5.38 -8.13 7.14
N LEU A 64 5.82 -6.98 7.67
CA LEU A 64 4.94 -6.00 8.29
C LEU A 64 4.08 -5.29 7.25
N THR A 65 4.65 -4.96 6.08
CA THR A 65 3.92 -4.35 4.97
C THR A 65 2.80 -5.28 4.49
N VAL A 66 3.09 -6.56 4.27
CA VAL A 66 2.10 -7.56 3.86
C VAL A 66 1.04 -7.76 4.95
N SER A 67 1.44 -7.83 6.22
CA SER A 67 0.51 -7.95 7.35
C SER A 67 -0.45 -6.76 7.47
N ARG A 68 0.07 -5.52 7.37
CA ARG A 68 -0.74 -4.29 7.35
C ARG A 68 -1.72 -4.29 6.19
N TRP A 69 -1.27 -4.70 5.00
CA TRP A 69 -2.15 -4.81 3.83
C TRP A 69 -3.26 -5.83 4.03
N SER A 70 -2.95 -7.02 4.53
CA SER A 70 -3.95 -8.04 4.87
C SER A 70 -4.99 -7.49 5.86
N LYS A 71 -4.56 -6.70 6.84
CA LYS A 71 -5.46 -6.03 7.79
C LYS A 71 -6.39 -5.03 7.09
N VAL A 72 -5.88 -4.22 6.17
CA VAL A 72 -6.69 -3.29 5.35
C VAL A 72 -7.73 -4.07 4.55
N GLN A 73 -7.34 -5.14 3.86
CA GLN A 73 -8.26 -5.96 3.08
C GLN A 73 -9.40 -6.54 3.95
N SER A 74 -9.05 -7.05 5.14
CA SER A 74 -10.02 -7.57 6.12
C SER A 74 -11.01 -6.49 6.58
N LEU A 75 -10.54 -5.26 6.84
CA LEU A 75 -11.39 -4.15 7.28
C LEU A 75 -12.32 -3.63 6.18
N LEU A 76 -11.90 -3.69 4.91
CA LEU A 76 -12.74 -3.34 3.78
C LEU A 76 -13.81 -4.40 3.50
N GLY A 77 -13.73 -5.57 4.13
CA GLY A 77 -14.82 -6.55 4.24
C GLY A 77 -15.35 -7.06 2.89
N GLY A 78 -14.50 -7.15 1.87
CA GLY A 78 -14.90 -7.63 0.53
C GLY A 78 -15.91 -6.74 -0.19
N ARG A 79 -16.09 -5.48 0.23
CA ARG A 79 -16.99 -4.53 -0.42
C ARG A 79 -16.58 -4.33 -1.87
N ALA A 80 -17.45 -4.73 -2.81
CA ALA A 80 -17.16 -4.77 -4.25
C ALA A 80 -16.63 -3.45 -4.83
N ARG A 81 -17.04 -2.31 -4.27
CA ARG A 81 -16.58 -0.98 -4.70
C ARG A 81 -15.10 -0.69 -4.43
N PHE A 82 -14.47 -1.36 -3.46
CA PHE A 82 -13.03 -1.26 -3.25
C PHE A 82 -12.26 -2.32 -4.03
N ALA A 83 -12.93 -3.34 -4.58
CA ALA A 83 -12.28 -4.49 -5.20
C ALA A 83 -11.27 -4.12 -6.31
N PRO A 84 -11.54 -3.14 -7.21
CA PRO A 84 -10.56 -2.75 -8.21
C PRO A 84 -9.28 -2.16 -7.60
N LEU A 85 -9.41 -1.28 -6.60
CA LEU A 85 -8.25 -0.69 -5.92
C LEU A 85 -7.50 -1.73 -5.07
N VAL A 86 -8.24 -2.59 -4.37
CA VAL A 86 -7.66 -3.67 -3.58
C VAL A 86 -6.87 -4.63 -4.47
N SER A 87 -7.42 -5.06 -5.60
CA SER A 87 -6.70 -5.93 -6.54
C SER A 87 -5.46 -5.23 -7.11
N ALA A 88 -5.58 -3.95 -7.49
CA ALA A 88 -4.47 -3.16 -7.99
C ALA A 88 -3.33 -3.04 -6.96
N ILE A 89 -3.65 -2.76 -5.70
CA ILE A 89 -2.68 -2.61 -4.60
C ILE A 89 -2.02 -3.96 -4.28
N SER A 90 -2.80 -5.03 -4.14
CA SER A 90 -2.26 -6.38 -3.89
C SER A 90 -1.24 -6.78 -4.94
N SER A 91 -1.55 -6.57 -6.22
CA SER A 91 -0.64 -6.90 -7.31
C SER A 91 0.69 -6.14 -7.24
N ARG A 92 0.67 -4.87 -6.82
CA ARG A 92 1.91 -4.08 -6.66
C ARG A 92 2.71 -4.51 -5.43
N ILE A 93 2.03 -4.81 -4.32
CA ILE A 93 2.69 -5.32 -3.10
C ILE A 93 3.35 -6.67 -3.40
N GLU A 94 2.67 -7.55 -4.12
CA GLU A 94 3.28 -8.81 -4.57
C GLU A 94 4.49 -8.57 -5.46
N HIS A 95 4.42 -7.67 -6.43
CA HIS A 95 5.55 -7.34 -7.31
C HIS A 95 6.76 -6.72 -6.57
N LEU A 96 6.52 -5.98 -5.49
CA LEU A 96 7.58 -5.32 -4.71
C LEU A 96 8.33 -6.26 -3.76
N PHE A 97 7.66 -7.31 -3.28
CA PHE A 97 8.17 -8.13 -2.16
C PHE A 97 8.28 -9.62 -2.49
N ARG A 98 8.01 -10.04 -3.72
CA ARG A 98 8.14 -11.41 -4.20
C ARG A 98 9.17 -11.52 -5.31
#